data_AF-A0A8D9AMB1-F1
#
_entry.id   AF-A0A8D9AMB1-F1
#
_cell.length_a   1.000
_cell.length_b   1.000
_cell.length_c   1.000
_cell.angle_alpha   90.00
_cell.angle_beta   90.00
_cell.angle_gamma   90.00
#
_symmetry.space_group_name_H-M   'P 1'
#
loop_
_entity.id
_entity.type
_entity.pdbx_description
1 polymer ?
#
loop_
_entity_poly.entity_id
_entity_poly.type
_entity_poly.pdbx_seq_one_letter_code
_entity_poly.pdbx_strand_id
1 'polypeptide(L)'
;MRDNEECEEDLLLIIWSGEHFVKLVAEMKIVDEINKFKRTFSNKRAILVVFGFECYMKKLRKEKCTSKSLSNELKNVTKSDIDLAMIQLQLVCKCNCKILETRADIALHISQVAKSVAETPFRLEKQKLEEKSDWHASSDSKDCVKVDKLGNGLGRLWRQQICQFNNVTLDISEAIAQVYKTPTSLVKAYEVSSSRREGEKLLADIIVKRGRGPSASTRTVGKELSKKVYNLFNSIDPEQHLSQLQGL
;
A
#
# COMPACT_ATOMS: atom_id res chain seq x y z
N MET A 1 18.73 -19.34 -31.99
CA MET A 1 17.34 -19.84 -32.05
C MET A 1 16.76 -19.60 -30.67
N ARG A 2 15.92 -18.58 -30.51
CA ARG A 2 15.16 -18.38 -29.28
C ARG A 2 13.87 -19.15 -29.51
N ASP A 3 13.65 -20.18 -28.69
CA ASP A 3 12.39 -20.90 -28.67
C ASP A 3 11.29 -19.88 -28.35
N ASN A 4 10.51 -19.53 -29.38
CA ASN A 4 9.20 -18.89 -29.21
C ASN A 4 8.23 -19.99 -28.75
N GLU A 5 8.47 -20.56 -27.57
CA GLU A 5 7.36 -21.12 -26.82
C GLU A 5 6.49 -19.93 -26.45
N GLU A 6 5.28 -19.87 -27.00
CA GLU A 6 4.24 -18.99 -26.50
C GLU A 6 3.96 -19.41 -25.05
N CYS A 7 4.73 -18.86 -24.10
CA CYS A 7 4.48 -19.06 -22.68
C CYS A 7 3.17 -18.36 -22.36
N GLU A 8 2.09 -19.15 -22.31
CA GLU A 8 0.81 -18.66 -21.88
C GLU A 8 0.89 -18.22 -20.42
N GLU A 9 0.49 -16.98 -20.14
CA GLU A 9 0.58 -16.38 -18.82
C GLU A 9 -0.34 -17.08 -17.80
N ASP A 10 0.10 -17.13 -16.53
CA ASP A 10 -0.58 -17.82 -15.42
C ASP A 10 -1.81 -17.05 -14.87
N LEU A 11 -2.57 -16.40 -15.75
CA LEU A 11 -3.73 -15.59 -15.39
C LEU A 11 -4.90 -15.76 -16.36
N LEU A 12 -6.08 -16.03 -15.80
CA LEU A 12 -7.35 -16.09 -16.49
C LEU A 12 -8.25 -14.96 -16.02
N LEU A 13 -8.68 -14.10 -16.95
CA LEU A 13 -9.67 -13.05 -16.68
C LEU A 13 -11.03 -13.48 -17.24
N ILE A 14 -12.01 -13.65 -16.35
CA ILE A 14 -13.37 -14.08 -16.69
C ILE A 14 -14.30 -12.89 -16.52
N ILE A 15 -15.16 -12.62 -17.52
CA ILE A 15 -16.16 -11.55 -17.43
C ILE A 15 -17.55 -12.18 -17.48
N TRP A 16 -18.32 -12.00 -16.41
CA TRP A 16 -19.72 -12.42 -16.32
C TRP A 16 -20.65 -11.22 -16.29
N SER A 17 -21.84 -11.37 -16.85
CA SER A 17 -22.92 -10.41 -16.61
C SER A 17 -23.44 -10.51 -15.17
N GLY A 18 -23.91 -9.40 -14.61
CA GLY A 18 -24.55 -9.35 -13.30
C GLY A 18 -25.74 -10.31 -13.17
N GLU A 19 -26.52 -10.50 -14.25
CA GLU A 19 -27.63 -11.44 -14.29
C GLU A 19 -27.17 -12.89 -14.04
N HIS A 20 -26.21 -13.34 -14.84
CA HIS A 20 -25.64 -14.68 -14.71
C HIS A 20 -25.04 -14.92 -13.32
N PHE A 21 -24.30 -13.94 -12.80
CA PHE A 21 -23.71 -14.02 -11.47
C PHE A 21 -24.77 -14.15 -10.37
N VAL A 22 -25.80 -13.31 -10.36
CA VAL A 22 -26.88 -13.38 -9.35
C VAL A 22 -27.66 -14.69 -9.44
N LYS A 23 -27.86 -15.22 -10.65
CA LYS A 23 -28.49 -16.54 -10.84
C LYS A 23 -27.64 -17.65 -10.21
N LEU A 24 -26.34 -17.66 -10.42
CA LEU A 24 -25.44 -18.65 -9.81
C LEU A 24 -25.38 -18.54 -8.29
N VAL A 25 -25.50 -17.33 -7.73
CA VAL A 25 -25.61 -17.13 -6.28
C VAL A 25 -26.94 -17.67 -5.75
N ALA A 26 -28.05 -17.36 -6.42
CA ALA A 26 -29.37 -17.87 -6.03
C ALA A 26 -29.44 -19.41 -6.04
N GLU A 27 -28.74 -20.06 -6.98
CA GLU A 27 -28.67 -21.51 -7.10
C GLU A 27 -27.55 -22.15 -6.24
N MET A 28 -26.74 -21.37 -5.52
CA MET A 28 -25.58 -21.82 -4.73
C MET A 28 -24.52 -22.61 -5.55
N LYS A 29 -24.36 -22.31 -6.85
CA LYS A 29 -23.48 -23.03 -7.78
C LYS A 29 -22.21 -22.29 -8.17
N ILE A 30 -21.95 -21.13 -7.56
CA ILE A 30 -20.89 -20.23 -8.00
C ILE A 30 -19.48 -20.86 -7.90
N VAL A 31 -19.25 -21.63 -6.83
CA VAL A 31 -17.98 -22.33 -6.59
C VAL A 31 -17.78 -23.45 -7.60
N ASP A 32 -18.83 -24.20 -7.91
CA ASP A 32 -18.79 -25.30 -8.88
C ASP A 32 -18.44 -24.80 -10.28
N GLU A 33 -19.04 -23.69 -10.70
CA GLU A 33 -18.78 -23.11 -12.01
C GLU A 33 -17.33 -22.61 -12.13
N ILE A 34 -16.81 -21.91 -11.11
CA ILE A 34 -15.39 -21.49 -11.11
C ILE A 34 -14.44 -22.69 -11.05
N ASN A 35 -14.78 -23.74 -10.30
CA ASN A 35 -13.99 -24.96 -10.27
C ASN A 35 -13.98 -25.68 -11.62
N LYS A 36 -15.08 -25.65 -12.38
CA LYS A 36 -15.13 -26.15 -13.75
C LYS A 36 -14.19 -25.36 -14.67
N PHE A 37 -14.15 -24.04 -14.55
CA PHE A 37 -13.16 -23.22 -15.28
C PHE A 37 -11.73 -23.58 -14.88
N LYS A 38 -11.44 -23.75 -13.59
CA LYS A 38 -10.12 -24.16 -13.12
C LYS A 38 -9.67 -25.56 -13.56
N ARG A 39 -10.61 -26.49 -13.68
CA ARG A 39 -10.33 -27.83 -14.23
C ARG A 39 -9.99 -27.75 -15.72
N THR A 40 -10.64 -26.85 -16.44
CA THR A 40 -10.41 -26.62 -17.88
C THR A 40 -9.08 -25.89 -18.11
N PHE A 41 -8.77 -24.90 -17.28
CA PHE A 41 -7.55 -24.10 -17.35
C PHE A 41 -6.68 -24.40 -16.11
N SER A 42 -6.03 -25.57 -16.14
CA SER A 42 -5.16 -26.03 -15.04
C SER A 42 -4.04 -25.02 -14.76
N ASN A 43 -3.69 -24.85 -13.48
CA ASN A 43 -2.62 -23.97 -12.96
C ASN A 43 -2.75 -22.45 -13.13
N LYS A 44 -3.81 -21.91 -13.75
CA LYS A 44 -3.95 -20.44 -13.87
C LYS A 44 -4.65 -19.82 -12.68
N ARG A 45 -4.22 -18.61 -12.30
CA ARG A 45 -4.94 -17.78 -11.32
C ARG A 45 -6.15 -17.15 -12.00
N ALA A 46 -7.30 -17.15 -11.34
CA ALA A 46 -8.53 -16.60 -11.91
C ALA A 46 -8.87 -15.23 -11.29
N ILE A 47 -9.25 -14.28 -12.15
CA ILE A 47 -9.91 -13.02 -11.77
C ILE A 47 -11.28 -13.02 -12.45
N LEU A 48 -12.33 -12.91 -11.65
CA LEU A 48 -13.71 -12.75 -12.09
C LEU A 48 -14.10 -11.27 -12.06
N VAL A 49 -14.62 -10.77 -13.17
CA VAL A 49 -15.24 -9.45 -13.29
C VAL A 49 -16.73 -9.65 -13.51
N VAL A 50 -17.56 -9.06 -12.65
CA VAL A 50 -19.01 -9.06 -12.80
C VAL A 50 -19.45 -7.69 -13.34
N PHE A 51 -20.00 -7.69 -14.55
CA PHE A 51 -20.41 -6.48 -15.24
C PHE A 51 -21.90 -6.17 -15.06
N GLY A 52 -22.21 -4.94 -14.62
CA GLY A 52 -23.59 -4.43 -14.58
C GLY A 52 -24.46 -5.07 -13.48
N PHE A 53 -23.83 -5.42 -12.36
CA PHE A 53 -24.49 -6.05 -11.22
C PHE A 53 -25.48 -5.10 -10.55
N GLU A 54 -25.07 -3.87 -10.25
CA GLU A 54 -25.95 -2.87 -9.61
C GLU A 54 -27.12 -2.51 -10.53
N CYS A 55 -26.86 -2.36 -11.82
CA CYS A 55 -27.91 -2.17 -12.83
C CYS A 55 -28.92 -3.32 -12.81
N TYR A 56 -28.46 -4.57 -12.71
CA TYR A 56 -29.32 -5.74 -12.64
C TYR A 56 -30.10 -5.81 -11.32
N MET A 57 -29.44 -5.59 -10.18
CA MET A 57 -30.09 -5.60 -8.87
C MET A 57 -31.18 -4.53 -8.74
N LYS A 58 -30.99 -3.35 -9.35
CA LYS A 58 -32.04 -2.31 -9.41
C LYS A 58 -33.26 -2.75 -10.22
N LYS A 59 -33.04 -3.41 -11.37
CA LYS A 59 -34.13 -3.98 -12.18
C LYS A 59 -34.89 -5.05 -11.40
N LEU A 60 -34.17 -5.96 -10.76
CA LEU A 60 -34.74 -7.05 -9.96
C LEU A 60 -35.60 -6.52 -8.80
N ARG A 61 -35.16 -5.45 -8.11
CA ARG A 61 -35.96 -4.79 -7.06
C ARG A 61 -37.25 -4.17 -7.61
N LYS A 62 -37.22 -3.56 -8.79
CA LYS A 62 -38.42 -2.97 -9.43
C LYS A 62 -39.43 -4.04 -9.85
N GLU A 63 -38.93 -5.17 -10.36
CA GLU A 63 -39.76 -6.30 -10.80
C GLU A 63 -40.40 -7.05 -9.64
N LYS A 64 -39.73 -7.15 -8.47
CA LYS A 64 -40.33 -7.68 -7.23
C LYS A 64 -41.62 -6.93 -6.83
N CYS A 65 -41.68 -5.62 -7.07
CA CYS A 65 -42.87 -4.81 -6.76
C CYS A 65 -43.99 -4.93 -7.80
N THR A 66 -43.72 -5.45 -9.00
CA THR A 66 -44.63 -5.36 -10.16
C THR A 66 -45.07 -6.71 -10.74
N SER A 67 -44.34 -7.82 -10.55
CA SER A 67 -44.65 -9.11 -11.21
C SER A 67 -44.37 -10.36 -10.36
N LYS A 68 -45.25 -11.37 -10.49
CA LYS A 68 -45.11 -12.71 -9.87
C LYS A 68 -44.17 -13.66 -10.63
N SER A 69 -43.64 -13.29 -11.81
CA SER A 69 -42.99 -14.23 -12.74
C SER A 69 -41.51 -14.60 -12.47
N LEU A 70 -40.79 -13.91 -11.58
CA LEU A 70 -39.41 -14.29 -11.23
C LEU A 70 -39.41 -15.48 -10.25
N SER A 71 -38.44 -16.40 -10.38
CA SER A 71 -38.29 -17.53 -9.45
C SER A 71 -38.09 -17.04 -8.02
N ASN A 72 -38.63 -17.77 -7.05
CA ASN A 72 -38.58 -17.38 -5.65
C ASN A 72 -37.14 -17.30 -5.12
N GLU A 73 -36.21 -18.13 -5.60
CA GLU A 73 -34.80 -18.05 -5.16
C GLU A 73 -34.14 -16.73 -5.58
N LEU A 74 -34.36 -16.30 -6.83
CA LEU A 74 -33.82 -15.05 -7.35
C LEU A 74 -34.43 -13.84 -6.64
N LYS A 75 -35.69 -13.95 -6.21
CA LYS A 75 -36.36 -12.92 -5.41
C LYS A 75 -35.81 -12.78 -3.99
N ASN A 76 -35.13 -13.79 -3.46
CA ASN A 76 -34.66 -13.78 -2.08
C ASN A 76 -33.18 -13.42 -1.94
N VAL A 77 -32.42 -13.31 -3.05
CA VAL A 77 -31.01 -12.90 -3.00
C VAL A 77 -30.88 -11.53 -2.35
N THR A 78 -30.17 -11.51 -1.21
CA THR A 78 -29.85 -10.33 -0.43
C THR A 78 -28.43 -9.85 -0.74
N LYS A 79 -28.08 -8.66 -0.25
CA LYS A 79 -26.70 -8.17 -0.33
C LYS A 79 -25.73 -9.10 0.42
N SER A 80 -26.17 -9.63 1.57
CA SER A 80 -25.36 -10.55 2.37
C SER A 80 -25.02 -11.84 1.62
N ASP A 81 -25.95 -12.36 0.81
CA ASP A 81 -25.70 -13.56 0.00
C ASP A 81 -24.64 -13.32 -1.08
N ILE A 82 -24.63 -12.11 -1.65
CA ILE A 82 -23.62 -11.68 -2.62
C ILE A 82 -22.25 -11.53 -1.97
N ASP A 83 -22.19 -10.85 -0.81
CA ASP A 83 -20.94 -10.68 -0.06
C ASP A 83 -20.39 -12.06 0.36
N LEU A 84 -21.25 -12.97 0.82
CA LEU A 84 -20.87 -14.34 1.16
C LEU A 84 -20.34 -15.11 -0.06
N ALA A 85 -20.99 -15.00 -1.22
CA ALA A 85 -20.54 -15.63 -2.45
C ALA A 85 -19.16 -15.12 -2.90
N MET A 86 -18.92 -13.81 -2.80
CA MET A 86 -17.61 -13.21 -3.09
C MET A 86 -16.52 -13.71 -2.11
N ILE A 87 -16.84 -13.79 -0.82
CA ILE A 87 -15.95 -14.35 0.19
C ILE A 87 -15.64 -15.82 -0.11
N GLN A 88 -16.64 -16.62 -0.47
CA GLN A 88 -16.45 -18.02 -0.85
C GLN A 88 -15.54 -18.15 -2.08
N LEU A 89 -15.73 -17.32 -3.11
CA LEU A 89 -14.84 -17.29 -4.27
C LEU A 89 -13.39 -16.98 -3.89
N GLN A 90 -13.18 -16.02 -2.98
CA GLN A 90 -11.84 -15.65 -2.54
C GLN A 90 -11.18 -16.73 -1.69
N LEU A 91 -11.90 -17.30 -0.72
CA LEU A 91 -11.34 -18.27 0.23
C LEU A 91 -11.23 -19.67 -0.34
N VAL A 92 -12.30 -20.17 -0.96
CA VAL A 92 -12.36 -21.55 -1.48
C VAL A 92 -11.69 -21.64 -2.83
N CYS A 93 -12.03 -20.71 -3.73
CA CYS A 93 -11.54 -20.76 -5.11
C CYS A 93 -10.26 -19.94 -5.33
N LYS A 94 -9.71 -19.22 -4.34
CA LYS A 94 -8.56 -18.30 -4.57
C LYS A 94 -8.75 -17.41 -5.81
N CYS A 95 -10.01 -17.02 -6.08
CA CYS A 95 -10.42 -16.26 -7.24
C CYS A 95 -10.77 -14.84 -6.79
N ASN A 96 -10.14 -13.83 -7.37
CA ASN A 96 -10.47 -12.45 -7.06
C ASN A 96 -11.73 -12.06 -7.82
N CYS A 97 -12.77 -11.59 -7.13
CA CYS A 97 -14.02 -11.14 -7.75
C CYS A 97 -14.15 -9.61 -7.63
N LYS A 98 -14.39 -8.94 -8.76
CA LYS A 98 -14.60 -7.50 -8.82
C LYS A 98 -15.89 -7.17 -9.56
N ILE A 99 -16.74 -6.36 -8.96
CA ILE A 99 -17.96 -5.84 -9.58
C ILE A 99 -17.64 -4.50 -10.26
N LEU A 100 -17.97 -4.37 -11.54
CA LEU A 100 -17.76 -3.17 -12.35
C LEU A 100 -19.05 -2.81 -13.12
N GLU A 101 -19.42 -1.54 -13.15
CA GLU A 101 -20.71 -1.12 -13.72
C GLU A 101 -20.58 -0.48 -15.10
N THR A 102 -19.44 0.16 -15.41
CA THR A 102 -19.25 0.85 -16.69
C THR A 102 -18.28 0.10 -17.60
N ARG A 103 -18.47 0.24 -18.91
CA ARG A 103 -17.54 -0.31 -19.91
C ARG A 103 -16.15 0.32 -19.79
N ALA A 104 -16.09 1.60 -19.39
CA ALA A 104 -14.83 2.29 -19.16
C ALA A 104 -14.04 1.66 -18.01
N ASP A 105 -14.71 1.30 -16.91
CA ASP A 105 -14.06 0.63 -15.77
C ASP A 105 -13.53 -0.76 -16.16
N ILE A 106 -14.26 -1.51 -16.98
CA ILE A 106 -13.80 -2.81 -17.50
C ILE A 106 -12.56 -2.62 -18.36
N ALA A 107 -12.60 -1.70 -19.32
CA ALA A 107 -11.46 -1.44 -20.21
C ALA A 107 -10.21 -0.99 -19.42
N LEU A 108 -10.41 -0.12 -18.42
CA LEU A 108 -9.35 0.31 -17.53
C LEU A 108 -8.79 -0.87 -16.72
N HIS A 109 -9.66 -1.73 -16.19
CA HIS A 109 -9.24 -2.89 -15.40
C HIS A 109 -8.47 -3.91 -16.25
N ILE A 110 -8.93 -4.22 -17.46
CA ILE A 110 -8.21 -5.07 -18.41
C ILE A 110 -6.82 -4.49 -18.70
N SER A 111 -6.73 -3.18 -18.95
CA SER A 111 -5.46 -2.50 -19.21
C SER A 111 -4.50 -2.59 -18.01
N GLN A 112 -5.02 -2.42 -16.79
CA GLN A 112 -4.25 -2.58 -15.56
C GLN A 112 -3.76 -4.01 -15.35
N VAL A 113 -4.62 -5.00 -15.61
CA VAL A 113 -4.27 -6.42 -15.51
C VAL A 113 -3.20 -6.77 -16.54
N ALA A 114 -3.39 -6.40 -17.81
CA ALA A 114 -2.41 -6.64 -18.87
C ALA A 114 -1.05 -6.00 -18.56
N LYS A 115 -1.05 -4.74 -18.10
CA LYS A 115 0.16 -4.05 -17.65
C LYS A 115 0.83 -4.76 -16.47
N SER A 116 0.03 -5.20 -15.48
CA SER A 116 0.57 -5.92 -14.33
C SER A 116 1.20 -7.26 -14.73
N VAL A 117 0.59 -8.00 -15.66
CA VAL A 117 1.15 -9.25 -16.20
C VAL A 117 2.48 -8.95 -16.91
N ALA A 118 2.49 -7.99 -17.83
CA ALA A 118 3.71 -7.59 -18.55
C ALA A 118 4.86 -7.12 -17.64
N GLU A 119 4.55 -6.42 -16.54
CA GLU A 119 5.56 -5.94 -15.58
C GLU A 119 5.95 -6.97 -14.52
N THR A 120 5.25 -8.10 -14.40
CA THR A 120 5.53 -9.14 -13.40
C THR A 120 6.97 -9.66 -13.44
N PRO A 121 7.55 -10.09 -14.59
CA PRO A 121 8.91 -10.61 -14.61
C PRO A 121 9.94 -9.56 -14.16
N PHE A 122 9.80 -8.32 -14.65
CA PHE A 122 10.66 -7.21 -14.27
C PHE A 122 10.58 -6.90 -12.77
N ARG A 123 9.37 -6.90 -12.20
CA ARG A 123 9.16 -6.65 -10.76
C ARG A 123 9.76 -7.75 -9.89
N LEU A 124 9.66 -9.02 -10.31
CA LEU A 124 10.25 -10.16 -9.60
C LEU A 124 11.78 -10.12 -9.61
N GLU A 125 12.38 -9.79 -10.76
CA GLU A 125 13.84 -9.63 -10.86
C GLU A 125 14.34 -8.46 -10.01
N LYS A 126 13.64 -7.32 -10.08
CA LYS A 126 13.93 -6.16 -9.23
C LYS A 126 13.85 -6.55 -7.76
N GLN A 127 12.78 -7.20 -7.31
CA GLN A 127 12.63 -7.65 -5.92
C GLN A 127 13.78 -8.56 -5.49
N LYS A 128 14.21 -9.53 -6.32
CA LYS A 128 15.36 -10.39 -6.01
C LYS A 128 16.67 -9.63 -5.86
N LEU A 129 16.85 -8.53 -6.61
CA LEU A 129 18.01 -7.66 -6.48
C LEU A 129 17.93 -6.85 -5.17
N GLU A 130 16.74 -6.37 -4.82
CA GLU A 130 16.48 -5.65 -3.58
C GLU A 130 16.68 -6.54 -2.34
N GLU A 131 16.19 -7.78 -2.35
CA GLU A 131 16.38 -8.76 -1.27
C GLU A 131 17.84 -9.15 -1.04
N LYS A 132 18.69 -9.04 -2.07
CA LYS A 132 20.14 -9.28 -1.96
C LYS A 132 20.89 -8.06 -1.41
N SER A 133 20.25 -6.91 -1.33
CA SER A 133 20.81 -5.68 -0.79
C SER A 133 20.22 -5.43 0.59
N ASP A 134 20.99 -5.67 1.65
CA ASP A 134 20.61 -5.31 3.03
C ASP A 134 20.38 -3.80 3.21
N TRP A 135 20.80 -3.02 2.22
CA TRP A 135 20.68 -1.59 2.14
C TRP A 135 19.40 -1.15 1.40
N HIS A 136 18.69 -0.15 1.94
CA HIS A 136 17.54 0.55 1.34
C HIS A 136 17.85 1.33 0.04
N ALA A 137 18.85 0.93 -0.76
CA ALA A 137 19.15 1.50 -2.09
C ALA A 137 17.95 1.45 -3.05
N SER A 138 17.02 0.55 -2.76
CA SER A 138 15.79 0.32 -3.49
C SER A 138 14.78 1.45 -3.41
N SER A 139 15.02 2.48 -2.57
CA SER A 139 14.26 3.71 -2.68
C SER A 139 14.56 4.32 -4.04
N ASP A 140 13.65 4.04 -4.97
CA ASP A 140 13.44 4.82 -6.18
C ASP A 140 13.62 6.31 -5.84
N SER A 141 14.26 7.09 -6.70
CA SER A 141 14.54 8.52 -6.48
C SER A 141 13.29 9.41 -6.39
N LYS A 142 12.12 8.77 -6.20
CA LYS A 142 10.87 9.34 -5.73
C LYS A 142 11.18 10.18 -4.49
N ASP A 143 10.96 11.48 -4.63
CA ASP A 143 11.12 12.50 -3.59
C ASP A 143 12.53 12.99 -3.28
N CYS A 144 13.53 12.80 -4.15
CA CYS A 144 14.81 13.51 -3.98
C CYS A 144 14.63 15.05 -3.97
N VAL A 145 15.36 15.73 -3.09
CA VAL A 145 15.42 17.20 -3.07
C VAL A 145 16.39 17.68 -4.13
N LYS A 146 15.90 18.46 -5.09
CA LYS A 146 16.76 19.19 -6.03
C LYS A 146 17.51 20.29 -5.27
N VAL A 147 18.84 20.27 -5.38
CA VAL A 147 19.72 21.31 -4.83
C VAL A 147 20.45 21.98 -5.97
N ASP A 148 20.41 23.31 -6.03
CA ASP A 148 21.12 24.07 -7.06
C ASP A 148 22.56 24.38 -6.66
N LYS A 149 23.33 24.98 -7.59
CA LYS A 149 24.74 25.36 -7.35
C LYS A 149 24.91 26.43 -6.27
N LEU A 150 23.85 27.16 -5.93
CA LEU A 150 23.84 28.20 -4.90
C LEU A 150 23.43 27.64 -3.53
N GLY A 151 23.11 26.35 -3.44
CA GLY A 151 22.68 25.68 -2.20
C GLY A 151 21.20 25.84 -1.88
N ASN A 152 20.40 26.41 -2.78
CA ASN A 152 18.94 26.43 -2.61
C ASN A 152 18.43 24.99 -2.62
N GLY A 153 17.70 24.62 -1.57
CA GLY A 153 17.23 23.26 -1.35
C GLY A 153 17.92 22.54 -0.18
N LEU A 154 19.10 22.98 0.28
CA LEU A 154 19.81 22.33 1.39
C LEU A 154 19.00 22.28 2.70
N GLY A 155 18.26 23.35 3.02
CA GLY A 155 17.38 23.35 4.20
C GLY A 155 16.18 22.41 4.08
N ARG A 156 15.71 22.14 2.85
CA ARG A 156 14.67 21.12 2.61
C ARG A 156 15.28 19.71 2.67
N LEU A 157 16.47 19.52 2.10
CA LEU A 157 17.22 18.27 2.19
C LEU A 157 17.47 17.90 3.65
N TRP A 158 17.90 18.84 4.47
CA TRP A 158 18.16 18.60 5.89
C TRP A 158 16.91 18.11 6.64
N ARG A 159 15.77 18.78 6.44
CA ARG A 159 14.49 18.33 7.01
C ARG A 159 14.10 16.93 6.53
N GLN A 160 14.33 16.62 5.26
CA GLN A 160 14.04 15.30 4.71
C GLN A 160 14.97 14.21 5.25
N GLN A 161 16.24 14.53 5.51
CA GLN A 161 17.19 13.64 6.19
C GLN A 161 16.73 13.33 7.61
N ILE A 162 16.27 14.33 8.37
CA ILE A 162 15.68 14.11 9.71
C ILE A 162 14.39 13.27 9.62
N CYS A 163 13.59 13.43 8.56
CA CYS A 163 12.39 12.60 8.34
C CYS A 163 12.69 11.13 7.99
N GLN A 164 13.93 10.74 7.70
CA GLN A 164 14.29 9.33 7.47
C GLN A 164 14.27 8.50 8.76
N PHE A 165 14.30 9.14 9.93
CA PHE A 165 14.14 8.44 11.19
C PHE A 165 12.70 7.97 11.39
N ASN A 166 12.53 6.75 11.90
CA ASN A 166 11.23 6.17 12.19
C ASN A 166 10.39 7.09 13.10
N ASN A 167 9.11 7.25 12.76
CA ASN A 167 8.13 8.07 13.48
C ASN A 167 8.42 9.58 13.52
N VAL A 168 9.26 10.10 12.62
CA VAL A 168 9.48 11.54 12.48
C VAL A 168 8.51 12.16 11.48
N THR A 169 7.68 13.08 11.96
CA THR A 169 6.78 13.88 11.11
C THR A 169 7.47 15.16 10.63
N LEU A 170 6.92 15.80 9.60
CA LEU A 170 7.42 17.06 9.08
C LEU A 170 7.54 18.15 10.17
N ASP A 171 6.55 18.25 11.07
CA ASP A 171 6.60 19.24 12.16
C ASP A 171 7.79 19.00 13.11
N ILE A 172 8.16 17.73 13.35
CA ILE A 172 9.31 17.39 14.20
C ILE A 172 10.60 17.79 13.49
N SER A 173 10.74 17.42 12.22
CA SER A 173 11.94 17.75 11.46
C SER A 173 12.11 19.26 11.29
N GLU A 174 11.01 19.99 11.13
CA GLU A 174 11.02 21.44 11.11
C GLU A 174 11.43 22.02 12.47
N ALA A 175 10.86 21.55 13.58
CA ALA A 175 11.23 22.03 14.91
C ALA A 175 12.73 21.80 15.22
N ILE A 176 13.26 20.63 14.87
CA ILE A 176 14.70 20.34 15.01
C ILE A 176 15.52 21.25 14.08
N ALA A 177 15.11 21.40 12.81
CA ALA A 177 15.82 22.22 11.84
C ALA A 177 15.74 23.74 12.14
N GLN A 178 14.74 24.19 12.91
CA GLN A 178 14.67 25.57 13.39
C GLN A 178 15.74 25.86 14.45
N VAL A 179 16.02 24.91 15.35
CA VAL A 179 17.08 25.01 16.37
C VAL A 179 18.45 24.75 15.73
N TYR A 180 18.59 23.67 14.97
CA TYR A 180 19.82 23.25 14.30
C TYR A 180 19.63 23.28 12.79
N LYS A 181 19.92 24.43 12.18
CA LYS A 181 19.66 24.71 10.76
C LYS A 181 20.41 23.81 9.77
N THR A 182 21.49 23.16 10.21
CA THR A 182 22.34 22.31 9.38
C THR A 182 22.79 21.05 10.15
N PRO A 183 23.16 19.95 9.46
CA PRO A 183 23.76 18.78 10.10
C PRO A 183 24.99 19.17 10.94
N THR A 184 25.85 20.03 10.40
CA THR A 184 27.06 20.49 11.10
C THR A 184 26.74 21.25 12.39
N SER A 185 25.68 22.06 12.41
CA SER A 185 25.27 22.75 13.65
C SER A 185 24.80 21.78 14.74
N LEU A 186 24.18 20.67 14.35
CA LEU A 186 23.76 19.63 15.29
C LEU A 186 24.99 18.85 15.82
N VAL A 187 25.91 18.47 14.93
CA VAL A 187 27.15 17.77 15.31
C VAL A 187 27.97 18.60 16.29
N LYS A 188 28.17 19.90 16.01
CA LYS A 188 28.89 20.81 16.93
C LYS A 188 28.25 20.89 18.31
N ALA A 189 26.91 20.85 18.38
CA ALA A 189 26.22 20.86 19.66
C ALA A 189 26.42 19.55 20.45
N TYR A 190 26.56 18.42 19.75
CA TYR A 190 26.96 17.16 20.38
C TYR A 190 28.42 17.18 20.85
N GLU A 191 29.35 17.76 20.10
CA GLU A 191 30.76 17.88 20.48
C GLU A 191 30.96 18.71 21.76
N VAL A 192 30.14 19.74 21.97
CA VAL A 192 30.20 20.61 23.17
C VAL A 192 29.49 19.97 24.37
N SER A 193 28.71 18.91 24.17
CA SER A 193 28.00 18.24 25.27
C SER A 193 28.98 17.57 26.23
N SER A 194 28.82 17.79 27.54
CA SER A 194 29.78 17.35 28.56
C SER A 194 29.71 15.85 28.82
N SER A 195 28.61 15.20 28.43
CA SER A 195 28.43 13.77 28.59
C SER A 195 27.53 13.15 27.51
N ARG A 196 27.69 11.85 27.27
CA ARG A 196 26.78 11.08 26.40
C ARG A 196 25.31 11.24 26.80
N ARG A 197 25.01 11.23 28.11
CA ARG A 197 23.62 11.36 28.61
C ARG A 197 23.01 12.72 28.30
N GLU A 198 23.83 13.76 28.24
CA GLU A 198 23.42 15.10 27.86
C GLU A 198 23.16 15.18 26.34
N GLY A 199 24.09 14.66 25.53
CA GLY A 199 23.91 14.58 24.07
C GLY A 199 22.67 13.79 23.66
N GLU A 200 22.41 12.64 24.30
CA GLU A 200 21.21 11.83 24.07
C GLU A 200 19.90 12.58 24.40
N LYS A 201 19.93 13.59 25.28
CA LYS A 201 18.76 14.40 25.67
C LYS A 201 18.67 15.74 24.94
N LEU A 202 19.69 16.13 24.17
CA LEU A 202 19.81 17.46 23.56
C LEU A 202 18.58 17.89 22.75
N LEU A 203 17.94 16.94 22.04
CA LEU A 203 16.76 17.22 21.21
C LEU A 203 15.44 16.95 21.94
N ALA A 204 15.46 16.27 23.08
CA ALA A 204 14.27 15.67 23.69
C ALA A 204 13.19 16.69 24.06
N ASP A 205 13.61 17.87 24.52
CA ASP A 205 12.73 18.93 25.04
C ASP A 205 12.38 19.99 23.99
N ILE A 206 12.83 19.82 22.73
CA ILE A 206 12.45 20.73 21.63
C ILE A 206 10.93 20.66 21.44
N ILE A 207 10.27 21.81 21.51
CA ILE A 207 8.82 21.94 21.38
C ILE A 207 8.42 21.90 19.90
N VAL A 208 7.50 20.99 19.58
CA VAL A 208 6.88 20.79 18.28
C VAL A 208 5.46 21.32 18.36
N LYS A 209 5.17 22.37 17.57
CA LYS A 209 3.83 22.95 17.46
C LYS A 209 3.10 22.30 16.29
N ARG A 210 1.96 21.67 16.55
CA ARG A 210 1.08 21.09 15.53
C ARG A 210 -0.11 22.01 15.26
N GLY A 211 -0.23 22.46 14.01
CA GLY A 211 -1.33 23.33 13.55
C GLY A 211 -1.03 24.83 13.67
N ARG A 212 -1.95 25.66 13.14
CA ARG A 212 -1.90 27.13 13.23
C ARG A 212 -3.09 27.62 14.09
N GLY A 213 -2.82 28.46 15.09
CA GLY A 213 -3.86 29.12 15.90
C GLY A 213 -3.77 28.84 17.42
N PRO A 214 -4.71 29.40 18.22
CA PRO A 214 -4.69 29.34 19.69
C PRO A 214 -4.85 27.93 20.28
N SER A 215 -5.37 26.98 19.50
CA SER A 215 -5.57 25.57 19.91
C SER A 215 -4.48 24.64 19.36
N ALA A 216 -3.33 25.17 18.95
CA ALA A 216 -2.21 24.36 18.48
C ALA A 216 -1.72 23.45 19.61
N SER A 217 -1.77 22.14 19.36
CA SER A 217 -1.25 21.15 20.31
C SER A 217 0.27 21.21 20.32
N THR A 218 0.85 21.32 21.51
CA THR A 218 2.30 21.26 21.72
C THR A 218 2.70 19.87 22.22
N ARG A 219 3.70 19.30 21.58
CA ARG A 219 4.40 18.11 22.08
C ARG A 219 5.90 18.35 22.01
N THR A 220 6.70 17.52 22.64
CA THR A 220 8.15 17.55 22.46
C THR A 220 8.61 16.48 21.47
N VAL A 221 9.85 16.58 20.99
CA VAL A 221 10.52 15.55 20.16
C VAL A 221 10.57 14.20 20.90
N GLY A 222 10.85 14.23 22.21
CA GLY A 222 10.91 13.05 23.06
C GLY A 222 12.29 12.41 23.13
N LYS A 223 12.56 11.75 24.26
CA LYS A 223 13.88 11.17 24.61
C LYS A 223 14.33 10.07 23.66
N GLU A 224 13.41 9.21 23.21
CA GLU A 224 13.73 8.10 22.32
C GLU A 224 14.26 8.57 20.96
N LEU A 225 13.60 9.57 20.37
CA LEU A 225 14.05 10.13 19.10
C LEU A 225 15.36 10.90 19.27
N SER A 226 15.50 11.68 20.34
CA SER A 226 16.74 12.40 20.64
C SER A 226 17.94 11.45 20.75
N LYS A 227 17.78 10.32 21.45
CA LYS A 227 18.80 9.28 21.57
C LYS A 227 19.14 8.61 20.24
N LYS A 228 18.12 8.32 19.42
CA LYS A 228 18.31 7.76 18.06
C LYS A 228 19.16 8.66 17.18
N VAL A 229 18.83 9.96 17.15
CA VAL A 229 19.57 10.94 16.36
C VAL A 229 21.00 11.07 16.87
N TYR A 230 21.20 11.16 18.19
CA TYR A 230 22.54 11.18 18.79
C TYR A 230 23.38 9.96 18.36
N ASN A 231 22.81 8.75 18.46
CA ASN A 231 23.51 7.52 18.09
C ASN A 231 23.89 7.50 16.60
N LEU A 232 23.01 7.96 15.69
CA LEU A 232 23.34 8.00 14.26
C LEU A 232 24.55 8.90 13.97
N PHE A 233 24.63 10.07 14.62
CA PHE A 233 25.70 11.04 14.35
C PHE A 233 27.02 10.78 15.08
N ASN A 234 27.01 9.95 16.13
CA ASN A 234 28.18 9.73 16.99
C ASN A 234 28.65 8.27 17.04
N SER A 235 27.90 7.32 16.46
CA SER A 235 28.36 5.94 16.36
C SER A 235 29.40 5.77 15.27
N ILE A 236 30.34 4.86 15.53
CA ILE A 236 31.34 4.39 14.56
C ILE A 236 30.90 3.03 13.98
N ASP A 237 29.94 2.37 14.62
CA ASP A 237 29.44 1.05 14.22
C ASP A 237 28.29 1.21 13.21
N PRO A 238 28.49 0.81 11.93
CA PRO A 238 27.46 0.90 10.90
C PRO A 238 26.26 -0.02 11.17
N GLU A 239 26.43 -1.08 11.97
CA GLU A 239 25.38 -2.04 12.32
C GLU A 239 24.65 -1.68 13.61
N GLN A 240 24.94 -0.51 14.19
CA GLN A 240 24.30 -0.11 15.44
C GLN A 240 22.79 0.14 15.23
N HIS A 241 21.98 -0.74 15.81
CA HIS A 241 20.54 -0.55 15.87
C HIS A 241 20.18 0.72 16.66
N LEU A 242 19.48 1.64 16.01
CA LEU A 242 19.04 2.90 16.60
C LEU A 242 17.89 2.72 17.62
N SER A 243 17.09 1.65 17.47
CA SER A 243 16.08 1.24 18.44
C SER A 243 16.49 -0.03 19.17
N GLN A 244 16.24 -0.08 20.49
CA GLN A 244 16.16 -1.38 21.15
C GLN A 244 14.97 -2.12 20.54
N LEU A 245 15.20 -3.32 19.99
CA LEU A 245 14.13 -4.27 19.76
C LEU A 245 13.48 -4.49 21.13
N GLN A 246 12.28 -3.93 21.34
CA GLN A 246 11.44 -4.42 22.41
C GLN A 246 11.17 -5.88 22.05
N GLY A 247 11.85 -6.79 22.74
CA GLY A 247 11.58 -8.21 22.64
C GLY A 247 10.09 -8.42 22.85
N LEU A 248 9.46 -9.11 21.90
CA LEU A 248 8.20 -9.79 22.12
C LEU A 248 8.39 -10.89 23.16
#